data_AF-B0E238-F1
#
_entry.id   AF-B0E238-F1
#
_cell.length_a   1.000
_cell.length_b   1.000
_cell.length_c   1.000
_cell.angle_alpha   90.00
_cell.angle_beta   90.00
_cell.angle_gamma   90.00
#
_symmetry.space_group_name_H-M   'P 1'
#
loop_
_entity.id
_entity.type
_entity.pdbx_description
1 polymer ?
#
loop_
_entity_poly.entity_id
_entity_poly.type
_entity_poly.pdbx_seq_one_letter_code
_entity_poly.pdbx_strand_id
1 'polypeptide(L)'
;MLAGCPTLVANLWDVTDKDIDKFSQSVFDKLRLTPADVSKWNETGKEPRAHASPSLSLVASVAQSRDSCKLKYLTGAAPVVYGIPFYL
;
A
#
# COMPACT_ATOMS: atom_id res chain seq x y z
N MET A 1 6.46 -12.42 11.93
CA MET A 1 7.14 -11.98 13.17
C MET A 1 7.75 -13.11 14.01
N LEU A 2 7.56 -14.39 13.71
CA LEU A 2 8.44 -15.47 14.19
C LEU A 2 9.32 -16.03 13.06
N ALA A 3 8.76 -16.13 11.85
CA ALA A 3 9.47 -16.54 10.63
C ALA A 3 10.21 -15.39 9.91
N GLY A 4 10.54 -14.28 10.60
CA GLY A 4 11.31 -13.18 9.99
C GLY A 4 10.59 -12.31 8.95
N CYS A 5 9.25 -12.36 8.84
CA CYS A 5 8.50 -11.43 7.99
C CYS A 5 8.82 -9.95 8.36
N PRO A 6 9.37 -9.14 7.44
CA PRO A 6 9.88 -7.80 7.74
C PRO A 6 8.79 -6.75 7.95
N THR A 7 7.69 -6.87 7.21
CA THR A 7 6.54 -5.96 7.30
C THR A 7 5.25 -6.70 6.97
N LEU A 8 4.23 -6.53 7.80
CA LEU A 8 2.90 -7.13 7.66
C LEU A 8 1.83 -6.03 7.77
N VAL A 9 0.91 -5.98 6.83
CA VAL A 9 -0.33 -5.18 6.93
C VAL A 9 -1.47 -6.13 7.27
N ALA A 10 -2.25 -5.80 8.31
CA ALA A 10 -3.37 -6.63 8.75
C ALA A 10 -4.51 -5.76 9.29
N ASN A 11 -5.73 -6.32 9.33
CA ASN A 11 -6.88 -5.66 9.96
C ASN A 11 -7.02 -6.10 11.41
N LEU A 12 -7.30 -5.16 12.32
CA LEU A 12 -7.54 -5.44 13.74
C LEU A 12 -8.89 -6.12 14.02
N TRP A 13 -9.87 -5.92 13.13
CA TRP A 13 -11.22 -6.47 13.21
C TRP A 13 -11.79 -6.66 11.79
N ASP A 14 -12.95 -7.30 11.71
CA ASP A 14 -13.61 -7.58 10.44
C ASP A 14 -14.07 -6.29 9.74
N VAL A 15 -13.88 -6.25 8.42
CA VAL A 15 -14.18 -5.11 7.55
C VAL A 15 -15.02 -5.55 6.36
N THR A 16 -15.68 -4.59 5.72
CA THR A 16 -16.52 -4.85 4.54
C THR A 16 -15.74 -4.71 3.25
N ASP A 17 -15.93 -5.65 2.31
CA ASP A 17 -15.22 -5.77 1.03
C ASP A 17 -15.07 -4.43 0.30
N LYS A 18 -16.20 -3.76 0.02
CA LYS A 18 -16.21 -2.55 -0.82
C LYS A 18 -15.30 -1.42 -0.32
N ASP A 19 -15.12 -1.30 1.00
CA ASP A 19 -14.32 -0.23 1.59
C ASP A 19 -12.85 -0.65 1.76
N ILE A 20 -12.61 -1.93 2.11
CA ILE A 20 -11.23 -2.45 2.20
C ILE A 20 -10.58 -2.64 0.82
N ASP A 21 -11.36 -2.92 -0.22
CA ASP A 21 -10.87 -2.99 -1.61
C ASP A 21 -10.38 -1.62 -2.08
N LYS A 22 -11.12 -0.54 -1.76
CA LYS A 22 -10.70 0.84 -2.05
C LYS A 22 -9.43 1.20 -1.32
N PHE A 23 -9.34 0.85 -0.03
CA PHE A 23 -8.12 1.02 0.75
C PHE A 23 -6.94 0.29 0.10
N SER A 24 -7.12 -0.98 -0.27
CA SER A 24 -6.07 -1.83 -0.85
C SER A 24 -5.58 -1.29 -2.19
N GLN A 25 -6.51 -0.90 -3.08
CA GLN A 25 -6.17 -0.27 -4.35
C GLN A 25 -5.38 1.03 -4.13
N SER A 26 -5.82 1.87 -3.20
CA SER A 26 -5.16 3.13 -2.84
C SER A 26 -3.74 2.90 -2.29
N VAL A 27 -3.49 1.79 -1.58
CA VAL A 27 -2.16 1.37 -1.14
C VAL A 27 -1.31 0.93 -2.35
N PHE A 28 -1.84 0.10 -3.24
CA PHE A 28 -1.13 -0.36 -4.43
C PHE A 28 -0.73 0.79 -5.36
N ASP A 29 -1.62 1.76 -5.58
CA ASP A 29 -1.34 2.92 -6.43
C ASP A 29 -0.17 3.75 -5.86
N LYS A 30 -0.16 4.00 -4.54
CA LYS A 30 0.92 4.76 -3.87
C LYS A 30 2.26 4.01 -3.83
N LEU A 31 2.19 2.69 -3.76
CA LEU A 31 3.33 1.79 -3.86
C LEU A 31 3.83 1.60 -5.30
N ARG A 32 3.08 2.08 -6.30
CA ARG A 32 3.28 1.79 -7.72
C ARG A 32 3.27 0.29 -8.05
N LEU A 33 2.44 -0.47 -7.34
CA LEU A 33 2.15 -1.86 -7.66
C LEU A 33 1.04 -1.96 -8.72
N THR A 34 1.13 -1.12 -9.76
CA THR A 34 0.16 -1.10 -10.87
C THR A 34 0.68 -1.95 -12.03
N PRO A 35 -0.20 -2.52 -12.88
CA PRO A 35 0.25 -3.30 -14.04
C PRO A 35 1.21 -2.52 -14.96
N ALA A 36 0.99 -1.21 -15.10
CA ALA A 36 1.83 -0.35 -15.93
C ALA A 36 3.23 -0.14 -15.34
N ASP A 37 3.36 -0.06 -14.02
CA ASP A 37 4.65 0.12 -13.36
C ASP A 37 5.40 -1.20 -13.20
N VAL A 38 4.69 -2.29 -12.86
CA VAL A 38 5.26 -3.65 -12.78
C VAL A 38 5.77 -4.13 -14.14
N SER A 39 5.06 -3.82 -15.24
CA SER A 39 5.54 -4.17 -16.60
C SER A 39 6.88 -3.52 -16.93
N LYS A 40 7.18 -2.35 -16.37
CA LYS A 40 8.46 -1.64 -16.57
C LYS A 40 9.59 -2.24 -15.73
N TRP A 41 9.31 -3.02 -14.69
CA TRP A 41 10.36 -3.67 -13.87
C TRP A 41 11.16 -4.71 -14.66
N ASN A 42 10.53 -5.32 -15.68
CA ASN A 42 11.18 -6.26 -16.58
C ASN A 42 12.06 -5.55 -17.64
N GLU A 43 11.87 -4.25 -17.86
CA GLU A 43 12.72 -3.43 -18.72
C GLU A 43 13.88 -2.85 -17.90
N THR A 44 14.84 -3.70 -17.56
CA THR A 44 16.06 -3.34 -16.82
C THR A 44 16.75 -2.13 -17.48
N GLY A 45 16.70 -0.96 -16.83
CA GLY A 45 17.60 0.16 -17.15
C GLY A 45 17.01 1.49 -17.63
N LYS A 46 15.68 1.71 -17.60
CA LYS A 46 15.13 3.06 -17.80
C LYS A 46 14.88 3.75 -16.46
N GLU A 47 15.70 4.76 -16.16
CA GLU A 47 15.51 5.72 -15.07
C GLU A 47 14.03 6.16 -14.98
N PRO A 48 13.46 6.28 -13.77
CA PRO A 48 12.10 6.76 -13.61
C PRO A 48 11.99 8.17 -14.18
N ARG A 49 11.10 8.37 -15.17
CA ARG A 49 10.82 9.68 -15.75
C ARG A 49 10.57 10.69 -14.61
N ALA A 50 11.26 11.83 -14.67
CA ALA A 50 11.25 12.93 -13.69
C ALA A 50 9.88 13.59 -13.42
N HIS A 51 8.77 12.99 -13.85
CA HIS A 51 7.38 13.45 -13.66
C HIS A 51 6.50 12.41 -12.96
N ALA A 52 7.05 11.28 -12.52
CA ALA A 52 6.29 10.28 -11.78
C ALA A 52 6.42 10.54 -10.27
N SER A 53 5.29 10.73 -9.58
CA SER A 53 5.19 10.98 -8.12
C SER A 53 5.97 9.94 -7.31
N PRO A 54 6.90 10.31 -6.41
CA PRO A 54 7.82 9.38 -5.75
C PRO A 54 7.09 8.20 -5.11
N SER A 55 7.64 6.98 -5.24
CA SER A 55 7.07 5.81 -4.57
C SER A 55 7.14 6.03 -3.06
N LEU A 56 6.01 5.82 -2.38
CA LEU A 56 5.91 5.97 -0.93
C LEU A 56 6.31 4.65 -0.26
N SER A 57 6.77 4.73 1.00
CA SER A 57 6.95 3.53 1.81
C SER A 57 5.61 2.86 2.05
N LEU A 58 5.60 1.54 2.27
CA LEU A 58 4.39 0.79 2.63
C LEU A 58 3.66 1.41 3.84
N VAL A 59 4.40 1.88 4.84
CA VAL A 59 3.85 2.54 6.03
C VAL A 59 3.15 3.85 5.67
N ALA A 60 3.80 4.69 4.84
CA ALA A 60 3.22 5.96 4.38
C ALA A 60 2.01 5.75 3.47
N SER A 61 2.09 4.76 2.57
CA SER A 61 0.99 4.36 1.69
C SER A 61 -0.22 3.90 2.50
N VAL A 62 -0.04 3.02 3.49
CA VAL A 62 -1.12 2.61 4.41
C VAL A 62 -1.70 3.81 5.16
N ALA A 63 -0.85 4.71 5.68
CA ALA A 63 -1.31 5.88 6.41
C ALA A 63 -2.22 6.78 5.58
N GLN A 64 -1.81 7.12 4.36
CA GLN A 64 -2.58 8.00 3.47
C GLN A 64 -3.79 7.28 2.85
N SER A 65 -3.76 5.96 2.68
CA SER A 65 -4.88 5.22 2.08
C SER A 65 -6.09 5.09 2.99
N ARG A 66 -5.96 5.34 4.30
CA ARG A 66 -7.11 5.40 5.22
C ARG A 66 -8.15 6.45 4.82
N ASP A 67 -7.72 7.52 4.15
CA ASP A 67 -8.62 8.58 3.66
C ASP A 67 -9.49 8.16 2.47
N SER A 68 -9.16 7.05 1.81
CA SER A 68 -9.98 6.51 0.70
C SER A 68 -11.20 5.73 1.19
N CYS A 69 -11.22 5.32 2.46
CA CYS A 69 -12.34 4.63 3.07
C CYS A 69 -13.52 5.59 3.28
N LYS A 70 -14.72 5.15 2.91
CA LYS A 70 -15.97 5.85 3.25
C LYS A 70 -16.20 5.85 4.75
N LEU A 71 -15.96 4.71 5.41
CA LEU A 71 -16.08 4.56 6.86
C LEU A 71 -14.70 4.69 7.50
N LYS A 72 -14.27 5.94 7.71
CA LYS A 72 -12.91 6.27 8.19
C LYS A 72 -12.48 5.54 9.46
N TYR A 73 -13.41 5.28 10.37
CA TYR A 73 -13.09 4.65 11.66
C TYR A 73 -13.49 3.18 11.71
N LEU A 74 -14.60 2.78 11.06
CA LEU A 74 -15.00 1.38 11.07
C LEU A 74 -14.11 0.53 10.17
N THR A 75 -13.72 1.05 9.00
CA THR A 75 -12.82 0.36 8.08
C THR A 75 -11.47 1.03 8.00
N GLY A 76 -11.39 2.35 7.87
CA GLY A 76 -10.10 3.04 7.72
C GLY A 76 -9.16 2.91 8.93
N ALA A 77 -9.67 2.68 10.15
CA ALA A 77 -8.84 2.49 11.34
C ALA A 77 -8.46 1.02 11.60
N ALA A 78 -9.05 0.06 10.87
CA ALA A 78 -8.76 -1.36 11.06
C ALA A 78 -7.36 -1.76 10.55
N PRO A 79 -6.88 -1.29 9.38
CA PRO A 79 -5.56 -1.62 8.88
C PRO A 79 -4.45 -1.10 9.79
N VAL A 80 -3.55 -1.98 10.18
CA VAL A 80 -2.33 -1.69 10.94
C VAL A 80 -1.11 -2.29 10.26
N VAL A 81 0.07 -1.73 10.53
CA VAL A 81 1.35 -2.23 10.02
C VAL A 81 2.20 -2.70 11.18
N TYR A 82 2.67 -3.95 11.12
CA TYR A 82 3.67 -4.51 12.02
C TYR A 82 4.98 -4.69 11.27
N GLY A 83 6.05 -4.01 11.70
CA GLY A 83 7.38 -4.14 11.09
C GLY A 83 8.04 -2.81 10.76
N ILE A 84 8.98 -2.85 9.81
CA ILE A 84 9.78 -1.69 9.39
C ILE A 84 9.22 -1.06 8.10
N PRO A 85 9.57 0.20 7.76
CA PRO A 85 9.24 0.78 6.46
C PRO A 85 9.83 -0.04 5.31
N PHE A 86 9.00 -0.35 4.31
CA PHE A 86 9.37 -1.14 3.13
C PHE A 86 9.09 -0.33 1.84
N TYR A 87 9.90 -0.53 0.81
CA TYR A 87 9.81 0.15 -0.49
C TYR A 87 9.92 -0.90 -1.61
N LEU A 88 9.24 -0.65 -2.73
CA LEU A 88 9.31 -1.45 -3.95
C LEU A 88 10.33 -0.88 -4.93
#